data_AF-A0A942KKN3-F1
#
_entry.id   AF-A0A942KKN3-F1
#
_cell.length_a   1.000
_cell.length_b   1.000
_cell.length_c   1.000
_cell.angle_alpha   90.00
_cell.angle_beta   90.00
_cell.angle_gamma   90.00
#
_symmetry.space_group_name_H-M   'P 1'
#
loop_
_entity.id
_entity.type
_entity.pdbx_description
1 polymer ?
#
loop_
_entity_poly.entity_id
_entity_poly.type
_entity_poly.pdbx_seq_one_letter_code
_entity_poly.pdbx_strand_id
1 'polypeptide(L)'
;MSAENHIPDDIVGGEASSTEESVRLEIPKFNWGAFFIPPIWGIVNRQWWGVLFLPAWVFVDNMLRSESTLGAWTTVAGGGMAVATLALQTVYARLADSLALRRVQTIAEYDRYMRYRRVWAVAGFLVVVGMGVWITLFILSGAPSQ
;
A
#
# COMPACT_ATOMS: atom_id res chain seq x y z
N MET A 1 -36.11 4.87 15.96
CA MET A 1 -35.89 6.12 15.20
C MET A 1 -34.38 6.29 15.12
N SER A 2 -33.75 5.64 14.14
CA SER A 2 -32.28 5.63 13.99
C SER A 2 -31.83 7.00 13.51
N ALA A 3 -31.09 7.72 14.33
CA ALA A 3 -30.30 8.85 13.86
C ALA A 3 -29.22 8.28 12.95
N GLU A 4 -29.50 8.35 11.65
CA GLU A 4 -28.56 8.05 10.59
C GLU A 4 -27.44 9.09 10.66
N ASN A 5 -26.29 8.71 11.23
CA ASN A 5 -25.06 9.50 11.25
C ASN A 5 -24.48 9.56 9.83
N HIS A 6 -25.20 10.26 8.95
CA HIS A 6 -24.80 10.62 7.61
C HIS A 6 -23.68 11.67 7.69
N ILE A 7 -22.60 11.47 6.95
CA ILE A 7 -21.53 12.48 6.83
C ILE A 7 -22.11 13.65 6.02
N PRO A 8 -22.17 14.88 6.59
CA PRO A 8 -22.75 16.01 5.88
C PRO A 8 -21.88 16.43 4.68
N ASP A 9 -22.54 16.88 3.60
CA ASP A 9 -21.95 17.22 2.30
C ASP A 9 -21.01 18.45 2.35
N ASP A 10 -20.99 19.19 3.46
CA ASP A 10 -20.17 20.38 3.71
C ASP A 10 -18.68 20.06 3.92
N ILE A 11 -18.33 18.80 4.21
CA ILE A 11 -16.93 18.36 4.34
C ILE A 11 -16.18 18.41 2.98
N VAL A 12 -16.90 18.39 1.85
CA VAL A 12 -16.30 18.33 0.49
C VAL A 12 -16.01 19.73 -0.07
N GLY A 13 -16.59 20.79 0.48
CA GLY A 13 -16.41 22.17 0.01
C GLY A 13 -15.98 23.07 1.15
N GLY A 14 -14.73 23.52 1.13
CA GLY A 14 -14.19 24.36 2.19
C GLY A 14 -14.92 25.69 2.31
N GLU A 15 -15.70 25.87 3.37
CA GLU A 15 -15.91 27.15 4.04
C GLU A 15 -16.15 26.86 5.53
N ALA A 16 -15.21 27.30 6.36
CA ALA A 16 -15.28 27.12 7.81
C ALA A 16 -16.28 28.11 8.40
N SER A 17 -17.46 27.63 8.81
CA SER A 17 -18.32 28.34 9.74
C SER A 17 -18.20 27.71 11.13
N SER A 18 -18.07 28.57 12.12
CA SER A 18 -17.66 28.27 13.48
C SER A 18 -18.84 27.78 14.33
N THR A 19 -18.55 26.75 15.14
CA THR A 19 -19.27 26.24 16.32
C THR A 19 -19.96 24.89 16.07
N GLU A 20 -19.63 23.93 16.95
CA GLU A 20 -19.99 22.50 16.99
C GLU A 20 -18.99 21.55 16.31
N GLU A 21 -18.17 20.92 17.18
CA GLU A 21 -17.45 19.66 17.05
C GLU A 21 -17.31 19.06 15.64
N SER A 22 -16.63 19.77 14.73
CA SER A 22 -16.10 19.14 13.53
C SER A 22 -15.08 18.10 13.99
N VAL A 23 -15.52 16.86 14.16
CA VAL A 23 -14.66 15.69 14.18
C VAL A 23 -13.93 15.73 12.85
N ARG A 24 -12.79 16.44 12.81
CA ARG A 24 -11.86 16.40 11.69
C ARG A 24 -11.36 14.97 11.68
N LEU A 25 -12.06 14.13 10.92
CA LEU A 25 -11.61 12.78 10.60
C LEU A 25 -10.27 12.97 9.90
N GLU A 26 -9.20 12.80 10.68
CA GLU A 26 -7.85 13.08 10.19
C GLU A 26 -7.53 11.97 9.18
N ILE A 27 -7.69 12.30 7.90
CA ILE A 27 -7.43 11.35 6.83
C ILE A 27 -5.92 11.10 6.81
N PRO A 28 -5.47 9.87 7.05
CA PRO A 28 -4.06 9.55 7.03
C PRO A 28 -3.49 9.82 5.63
N LYS A 29 -2.36 10.52 5.56
CA LYS A 29 -1.75 10.89 4.28
C LYS A 29 -1.12 9.73 3.52
N PHE A 30 -0.94 8.57 4.16
CA PHE A 30 -0.22 7.42 3.59
C PHE A 30 -0.72 6.09 4.14
N ASN A 31 -1.13 5.17 3.27
CA ASN A 31 -1.56 3.83 3.64
C ASN A 31 -0.41 2.81 3.57
N TRP A 32 0.15 2.47 4.72
CA TRP A 32 1.23 1.48 4.83
C TRP A 32 0.82 0.07 4.39
N GLY A 33 -0.43 -0.34 4.63
CA GLY A 33 -0.92 -1.64 4.18
C GLY A 33 -0.94 -1.75 2.65
N ALA A 34 -1.44 -0.71 1.99
CA ALA A 34 -1.44 -0.62 0.53
C ALA A 34 -0.03 -0.53 -0.07
N PHE A 35 0.92 0.06 0.67
CA PHE A 35 2.32 0.13 0.25
C PHE A 35 3.02 -1.24 0.32
N PHE A 36 2.91 -1.96 1.43
CA PHE A 36 3.64 -3.23 1.60
C PHE A 36 3.08 -4.38 0.77
N ILE A 37 1.76 -4.44 0.63
CA ILE A 37 1.07 -5.55 -0.04
C ILE A 37 -0.02 -5.04 -1.01
N PRO A 38 0.38 -4.26 -2.03
CA PRO A 38 -0.52 -3.59 -2.95
C PRO A 38 -1.53 -4.50 -3.65
N PRO A 39 -1.18 -5.69 -4.16
CA PRO A 39 -2.13 -6.56 -4.85
C PRO A 39 -3.24 -7.06 -3.93
N ILE A 40 -2.88 -7.51 -2.74
CA ILE A 40 -3.83 -8.08 -1.77
C ILE A 40 -4.73 -6.97 -1.24
N TRP A 41 -4.14 -5.85 -0.82
CA TRP A 41 -4.89 -4.71 -0.33
C TRP A 41 -5.83 -4.16 -1.42
N GLY A 42 -5.36 -4.10 -2.67
CA GLY A 42 -6.15 -3.65 -3.82
C GLY A 42 -7.39 -4.51 -4.05
N ILE A 43 -7.25 -5.84 -4.12
CA ILE A 43 -8.39 -6.76 -4.30
C ILE A 43 -9.43 -6.57 -3.20
N VAL A 44 -8.98 -6.56 -1.94
CA VAL A 44 -9.87 -6.41 -0.76
C VAL A 44 -10.64 -5.10 -0.79
N ASN A 45 -10.02 -4.02 -1.30
CA ASN A 45 -10.62 -2.69 -1.37
C ASN A 45 -11.25 -2.38 -2.75
N ARG A 46 -11.43 -3.39 -3.61
CA ARG A 46 -11.97 -3.28 -4.98
C ARG A 46 -11.18 -2.30 -5.87
N GLN A 47 -9.88 -2.22 -5.65
CA GLN A 47 -8.90 -1.46 -6.43
C GLN A 47 -8.06 -2.46 -7.24
N TRP A 48 -8.68 -3.04 -8.27
CA TRP A 48 -8.14 -4.15 -9.06
C TRP A 48 -6.79 -3.88 -9.72
N TRP A 49 -6.51 -2.62 -10.03
CA TRP A 49 -5.24 -2.18 -10.60
C TRP A 49 -4.03 -2.44 -9.68
N GLY A 50 -4.24 -2.64 -8.36
CA GLY A 50 -3.19 -3.09 -7.44
C GLY A 50 -2.56 -4.44 -7.85
N VAL A 51 -3.26 -5.27 -8.62
CA VAL A 51 -2.74 -6.55 -9.12
C VAL A 51 -1.59 -6.36 -10.11
N LEU A 52 -1.52 -5.22 -10.81
CA LEU A 52 -0.45 -4.93 -11.78
C LEU A 52 0.94 -4.80 -11.14
N PHE A 53 1.01 -4.61 -9.82
CA PHE A 53 2.29 -4.62 -9.12
C PHE A 53 2.94 -6.00 -9.11
N LEU A 54 2.18 -7.11 -9.20
CA LEU A 54 2.74 -8.47 -9.25
C LEU A 54 3.63 -8.68 -10.49
N PRO A 55 3.15 -8.50 -11.74
CA PRO A 55 4.00 -8.64 -12.91
C PRO A 55 5.11 -7.59 -12.93
N ALA A 56 4.89 -6.38 -12.41
CA ALA A 56 5.94 -5.37 -12.31
C ALA A 56 7.09 -5.82 -11.39
N TRP A 57 6.79 -6.39 -10.21
CA TRP A 57 7.79 -6.93 -9.30
C TRP A 57 8.56 -8.09 -9.91
N VAL A 58 7.88 -9.03 -10.55
CA VAL A 58 8.52 -10.18 -11.24
C VAL A 58 9.42 -9.70 -12.37
N PHE A 59 8.96 -8.71 -13.14
CA PHE A 59 9.76 -8.12 -14.22
C PHE A 59 11.05 -7.47 -13.70
N VAL A 60 10.95 -6.68 -12.62
CA VAL A 60 12.11 -6.08 -11.95
C VAL A 60 13.07 -7.14 -11.44
N ASP A 61 12.57 -8.17 -10.74
CA ASP A 61 13.41 -9.26 -10.21
C ASP A 61 14.15 -10.01 -11.32
N ASN A 62 13.46 -10.32 -12.42
CA ASN A 62 14.06 -10.97 -13.58
C ASN A 62 15.15 -10.11 -14.22
N MET A 63 14.92 -8.79 -14.37
CA MET A 63 15.94 -7.89 -14.93
C MET A 63 17.20 -7.86 -14.05
N LEU A 64 17.02 -7.74 -12.73
CA LEU A 64 18.12 -7.67 -11.77
C LEU A 64 18.98 -8.95 -11.75
N ARG A 65 18.41 -10.10 -12.08
CA ARG A 65 19.13 -11.39 -12.14
C ARG A 65 19.67 -11.74 -13.53
N SER A 66 19.33 -10.96 -14.55
CA SER A 66 19.67 -11.27 -15.94
C SER A 66 21.07 -10.82 -16.38
N GLU A 67 21.89 -10.31 -15.46
CA GLU A 67 23.23 -9.82 -15.79
C GLU A 67 24.11 -10.86 -16.49
N SER A 68 24.07 -12.11 -16.01
CA SER A 68 24.88 -13.19 -16.58
C SER A 68 24.45 -13.62 -17.98
N THR A 69 23.22 -13.29 -18.39
CA THR A 69 22.65 -13.70 -19.69
C THR A 69 22.57 -12.55 -20.69
N LEU A 70 22.29 -11.33 -20.23
CA LEU A 70 22.01 -10.15 -21.06
C LEU A 70 23.00 -9.00 -20.83
N GLY A 71 23.90 -9.11 -19.86
CA GLY A 71 24.95 -8.14 -19.53
C GLY A 71 24.54 -7.11 -18.47
N ALA A 72 25.52 -6.40 -17.90
CA ALA A 72 25.35 -5.49 -16.75
C ALA A 72 24.34 -4.34 -16.94
N TRP A 73 24.00 -3.98 -18.19
CA TRP A 73 22.98 -2.95 -18.45
C TRP A 73 21.60 -3.34 -17.93
N THR A 74 21.28 -4.64 -17.86
CA THR A 74 19.98 -5.10 -17.34
C THR A 74 19.84 -4.88 -15.86
N THR A 75 20.92 -4.99 -15.08
CA THR A 75 20.94 -4.63 -13.66
C THR A 75 20.65 -3.15 -13.46
N VAL A 76 21.26 -2.28 -14.29
CA VAL A 76 21.02 -0.83 -14.25
C VAL A 76 19.57 -0.49 -14.61
N ALA A 77 19.08 -1.03 -15.73
CA ALA A 77 17.71 -0.81 -16.18
C ALA A 77 16.68 -1.41 -15.19
N GLY A 78 16.95 -2.59 -14.63
CA GLY A 78 16.16 -3.23 -13.59
C GLY A 78 16.13 -2.42 -12.31
N GLY A 79 17.26 -1.84 -11.90
CA GLY A 79 17.34 -0.91 -10.77
C GLY A 79 16.51 0.35 -11.01
N GLY A 80 16.58 0.94 -12.21
CA GLY A 80 15.71 2.06 -12.59
C GLY A 80 14.22 1.70 -12.54
N MET A 81 13.85 0.52 -13.03
CA MET A 81 12.48 0.03 -12.98
C MET A 81 12.01 -0.28 -11.56
N ALA A 82 12.90 -0.75 -10.67
CA ALA A 82 12.61 -0.95 -9.26
C ALA A 82 12.25 0.38 -8.59
N VAL A 83 13.05 1.43 -8.83
CA VAL A 83 12.78 2.79 -8.32
C VAL A 83 11.45 3.31 -8.86
N ALA A 84 11.18 3.16 -10.16
CA ALA A 84 9.91 3.56 -10.76
C ALA A 84 8.71 2.82 -10.15
N THR A 85 8.85 1.51 -9.91
CA THR A 85 7.81 0.68 -9.31
C THR A 85 7.54 1.10 -7.86
N LEU A 86 8.58 1.38 -7.07
CA LEU A 86 8.44 1.90 -5.70
C LEU A 86 7.82 3.30 -5.67
N ALA A 87 8.17 4.17 -6.62
CA ALA A 87 7.56 5.49 -6.75
C ALA A 87 6.07 5.37 -7.04
N LEU A 88 5.67 4.51 -7.99
CA LEU A 88 4.28 4.23 -8.31
C LEU A 88 3.52 3.64 -7.11
N GLN A 89 4.17 2.75 -6.36
CA GLN A 89 3.61 2.15 -5.14
C GLN A 89 3.42 3.18 -4.03
N THR A 90 4.32 4.15 -3.93
CA THR A 90 4.21 5.27 -3.00
C THR A 90 3.03 6.17 -3.38
N VAL A 91 2.86 6.47 -4.67
CA VAL A 91 1.69 7.22 -5.17
C VAL A 91 0.40 6.44 -4.88
N TYR A 92 0.41 5.13 -5.14
CA TYR A 92 -0.71 4.27 -4.82
C TYR A 92 -1.08 4.35 -3.34
N ALA A 93 -0.12 4.16 -2.44
CA ALA A 93 -0.35 4.20 -1.00
C ALA A 93 -0.91 5.54 -0.50
N ARG A 94 -0.61 6.66 -1.18
CA ARG A 94 -1.23 7.97 -0.89
C ARG A 94 -2.68 8.08 -1.36
N LEU A 95 -3.01 7.47 -2.50
CA LEU A 95 -4.35 7.54 -3.10
C LEU A 95 -5.30 6.45 -2.59
N ALA A 96 -4.76 5.36 -2.05
CA ALA A 96 -5.48 4.21 -1.54
C ALA A 96 -6.60 4.61 -0.55
N ASP A 97 -6.28 5.44 0.43
CA ASP A 97 -7.21 5.88 1.46
C ASP A 97 -8.28 6.84 0.92
N SER A 98 -7.94 7.75 -0.01
CA SER A 98 -8.92 8.70 -0.55
C SER A 98 -10.00 8.00 -1.39
N LEU A 99 -9.63 6.95 -2.11
CA LEU A 99 -10.57 6.13 -2.88
C LEU A 99 -11.43 5.23 -2.01
N ALA A 100 -10.88 4.72 -0.90
CA ALA A 100 -11.61 3.87 0.03
C ALA A 100 -12.59 4.69 0.90
N LEU A 101 -12.18 5.87 1.36
CA LEU A 101 -12.99 6.73 2.23
C LEU A 101 -14.19 7.36 1.53
N ARG A 102 -14.14 7.58 0.21
CA ARG A 102 -15.30 8.00 -0.60
C ARG A 102 -16.51 7.07 -0.49
N ARG A 103 -16.33 5.85 0.01
CA ARG A 103 -17.39 4.84 0.14
C ARG A 103 -17.90 4.69 1.57
N VAL A 104 -17.24 5.31 2.54
CA VAL A 104 -17.63 5.23 3.94
C VAL A 104 -18.72 6.28 4.18
N GLN A 105 -19.89 5.85 4.62
CA GLN A 105 -21.06 6.73 4.78
C GLN A 105 -21.33 7.07 6.24
N THR A 106 -20.77 6.28 7.18
CA THR A 106 -21.01 6.44 8.62
C THR A 106 -19.72 6.49 9.44
N ILE A 107 -19.77 7.12 10.61
CA ILE A 107 -18.64 7.22 11.55
C ILE A 107 -18.20 5.82 12.06
N ALA A 108 -19.16 4.92 12.31
CA ALA A 108 -18.86 3.56 12.76
C ALA A 108 -18.08 2.75 11.71
N GLU A 109 -18.39 2.96 10.42
CA GLU A 109 -17.65 2.36 9.31
C GLU A 109 -16.25 2.94 9.16
N TYR A 110 -16.08 4.24 9.42
CA TYR A 110 -14.76 4.89 9.44
C TYR A 110 -13.85 4.27 10.50
N ASP A 111 -14.33 4.13 11.74
CA ASP A 111 -13.55 3.54 12.83
C ASP A 111 -13.17 2.09 12.53
N ARG A 112 -14.10 1.32 11.97
CA ARG A 112 -13.83 -0.05 11.53
C ARG A 112 -12.76 -0.08 10.44
N TYR A 113 -12.84 0.82 9.46
CA TYR A 113 -11.85 0.95 8.39
C TYR A 113 -10.47 1.30 8.97
N MET A 114 -10.37 2.24 9.91
CA MET A 114 -9.08 2.61 10.50
C MET A 114 -8.44 1.49 11.30
N ARG A 115 -9.22 0.68 12.02
CA ARG A 115 -8.71 -0.54 12.66
C ARG A 115 -8.19 -1.53 11.61
N TYR A 116 -8.97 -1.76 10.56
CA TYR A 116 -8.59 -2.67 9.47
C TYR A 116 -7.30 -2.22 8.78
N ARG A 117 -7.16 -0.92 8.49
CA ARG A 117 -5.96 -0.31 7.92
C ARG A 117 -4.72 -0.54 8.78
N ARG A 118 -4.83 -0.38 10.11
CA ARG A 118 -3.72 -0.66 11.04
C ARG A 118 -3.32 -2.14 11.02
N VAL A 119 -4.30 -3.04 11.00
CA VAL A 119 -4.03 -4.49 10.90
C VAL A 119 -3.29 -4.81 9.60
N TRP A 120 -3.71 -4.25 8.46
CA TRP A 120 -3.01 -4.44 7.19
C TRP A 120 -1.60 -3.86 7.16
N ALA A 121 -1.39 -2.70 7.80
CA ALA A 121 -0.06 -2.11 7.91
C ALA A 121 0.90 -3.04 8.69
N VAL A 122 0.44 -3.56 9.84
CA VAL A 122 1.22 -4.49 10.66
C VAL A 122 1.44 -5.82 9.94
N ALA A 123 0.37 -6.40 9.36
CA ALA A 123 0.47 -7.66 8.63
C ALA A 123 1.40 -7.55 7.43
N GLY A 124 1.28 -6.49 6.63
CA GLY A 124 2.16 -6.24 5.49
C GLY A 124 3.60 -6.04 5.90
N PHE A 125 3.85 -5.29 6.98
CA PHE A 125 5.19 -5.14 7.55
C PHE A 125 5.79 -6.48 7.97
N LEU A 126 5.03 -7.31 8.70
CA LEU A 126 5.48 -8.65 9.11
C LEU A 126 5.78 -9.57 7.93
N VAL A 127 4.98 -9.50 6.85
CA VAL A 127 5.23 -10.26 5.62
C VAL A 127 6.55 -9.83 4.98
N VAL A 128 6.77 -8.53 4.80
CA VAL A 128 7.99 -7.99 4.18
C VAL A 128 9.23 -8.34 5.02
N VAL A 129 9.18 -8.11 6.33
CA VAL A 129 10.29 -8.43 7.23
C VAL A 129 10.53 -9.94 7.30
N GLY A 130 9.47 -10.73 7.45
CA GLY A 130 9.57 -12.19 7.51
C GLY A 130 10.17 -12.78 6.23
N MET A 131 9.74 -12.31 5.06
CA MET A 131 10.34 -12.69 3.77
C MET A 131 11.79 -12.25 3.67
N GLY A 132 12.12 -11.02 4.06
CA GLY A 132 13.49 -10.53 4.06
C GLY A 132 14.42 -11.40 4.92
N VAL A 133 14.01 -11.68 6.17
CA VAL A 133 14.75 -12.57 7.08
C VAL A 133 14.89 -13.96 6.48
N TRP A 134 13.81 -14.54 5.95
CA TRP A 134 13.84 -15.87 5.35
C TRP A 134 14.78 -15.95 4.15
N ILE A 135 14.75 -14.98 3.24
CA ILE A 135 15.66 -14.90 2.08
C ILE A 135 17.11 -14.78 2.55
N THR A 136 17.39 -13.90 3.51
CA THR A 136 18.74 -13.74 4.07
C THR A 136 19.25 -15.05 4.67
N LEU A 137 18.43 -15.73 5.49
CA LEU A 137 18.80 -17.02 6.08
C LEU A 137 19.00 -18.10 5.01
N PHE A 138 18.14 -18.13 3.98
CA PHE A 138 18.27 -19.07 2.88
C PHE A 138 19.60 -18.89 2.14
N ILE A 139 19.96 -17.65 1.78
CA ILE A 139 21.23 -17.31 1.14
C ILE A 139 22.42 -17.73 2.01
N LEU A 140 22.38 -17.42 3.32
CA LEU A 140 23.44 -17.79 4.25
C LEU A 140 23.58 -19.32 4.41
N SER A 141 22.45 -20.05 4.43
CA SER A 141 22.43 -21.50 4.57
C SER A 141 22.86 -22.25 3.30
N GLY A 142 22.73 -21.62 2.13
CA GLY A 142 23.08 -22.18 0.83
C GLY A 142 24.53 -21.93 0.41
N ALA A 143 25.31 -21.15 1.18
CA ALA A 143 26.73 -20.95 0.91
C ALA A 143 27.50 -22.24 1.24
N PRO A 144 28.24 -22.86 0.30
CA PRO A 144 29.06 -24.02 0.61
C PRO A 144 30.09 -23.65 1.68
N SER A 145 30.21 -24.49 2.71
CA SER A 145 31.33 -24.44 3.65
C SER A 145 32.62 -24.60 2.83
N GLN A 146 33.46 -23.56 2.82
CA GLN A 146 34.78 -23.52 2.19
C GLN A 146 35.60 -24.78 2.47
#